data_AF-A0A1D8PKW7-F1
#
_entry.id   AF-A0A1D8PKW7-F1
#
_cell.length_a   1.000
_cell.length_b   1.000
_cell.length_c   1.000
_cell.angle_alpha   90.00
_cell.angle_beta   90.00
_cell.angle_gamma   90.00
#
_symmetry.space_group_name_H-M   'P 1'
#
loop_
_entity.id
_entity.type
_entity.pdbx_description
1 polymer ?
#
loop_
_entity_poly.entity_id
_entity_poly.type
_entity_poly.pdbx_seq_one_letter_code
_entity_poly.pdbx_strand_id
1 'polypeptide(L)'
;MFCGYGNPWEMIVDSKETTGRFSNSACLTSCDIRKSDRFIVDKEDHRKNNHQKNFFFTMTFLDTTPSYELVHYLSLHANPNLPGSTPENVQQIMSSFDYHPYIPQLIRDFKASSKKVKQKNLVEDLGVLSQAWFLIDYAYSQEICILSMLLVEDVLTTYSVSAKIQAFNLLSHLPELNQPLIPQLRSAASKCLVHVPPITPLDESLRLLAQAYEWVYKLNTTTTDFIETVATILSTINTPARPFLLQQLSKYTRHLSTDVFISTSKIFYALNQILVSLDATRNEIVTALTIQHDIINLNHPFIATYAYDFIGAWSILSKHHPGKFSAQLQLNISSLQKLANNDDIDKLCTYINT
;
A
#
# COMPACT_ATOMS: atom_id res chain seq x y z
N MET A 1 -26.93 29.38 -23.20
CA MET A 1 -28.10 28.52 -23.49
C MET A 1 -27.77 27.16 -22.89
N PHE A 2 -28.23 26.91 -21.67
CA PHE A 2 -27.89 25.70 -20.92
C PHE A 2 -28.83 24.58 -21.36
N CYS A 3 -28.33 23.63 -22.14
CA CYS A 3 -29.06 22.39 -22.44
C CYS A 3 -29.09 21.56 -21.16
N GLY A 4 -30.26 21.52 -20.54
CA GLY A 4 -30.53 20.85 -19.28
C GLY A 4 -30.37 19.34 -19.36
N TYR A 5 -29.91 18.82 -18.23
CA TYR A 5 -29.83 17.43 -17.82
C TYR A 5 -31.11 16.64 -18.13
N GLY A 6 -31.11 15.87 -19.22
CA GLY A 6 -32.06 14.78 -19.41
C GLY A 6 -31.55 13.56 -18.65
N ASN A 7 -32.17 13.26 -17.51
CA ASN A 7 -31.88 12.12 -16.66
C ASN A 7 -32.50 10.85 -17.29
N PRO A 8 -31.72 9.91 -17.86
CA PRO A 8 -32.26 8.85 -18.71
C PRO A 8 -32.66 7.59 -17.93
N TRP A 9 -33.23 7.75 -16.73
CA TRP A 9 -33.70 6.64 -15.89
C TRP A 9 -35.23 6.56 -15.77
N GLU A 10 -35.96 7.08 -16.77
CA GLU A 10 -37.38 6.74 -16.91
C GLU A 10 -37.51 5.36 -17.56
N MET A 11 -37.65 4.39 -16.66
CA MET A 11 -38.22 3.07 -16.87
C MET A 11 -39.39 3.10 -17.86
N ILE A 12 -39.16 2.62 -19.08
CA ILE A 12 -40.22 2.07 -19.91
C ILE A 12 -40.19 0.55 -19.71
N VAL A 13 -40.88 0.13 -18.64
CA VAL A 13 -41.29 -1.26 -18.43
C VAL A 13 -42.75 -1.33 -18.85
N ASP A 14 -43.01 -1.48 -20.14
CA ASP A 14 -44.15 -2.25 -20.66
C ASP A 14 -44.20 -2.15 -22.19
N SER A 15 -43.99 -3.28 -22.86
CA SER A 15 -44.92 -3.76 -23.87
C SER A 15 -44.48 -5.14 -24.35
N LYS A 16 -45.39 -6.08 -24.19
CA LYS A 16 -45.39 -7.45 -24.70
C LYS A 16 -45.07 -7.52 -26.20
N GLU A 17 -44.67 -8.72 -26.61
CA GLU A 17 -44.67 -9.25 -27.98
C GLU A 17 -43.60 -8.64 -28.91
N THR A 18 -42.54 -9.34 -29.28
CA THR A 18 -42.64 -10.50 -30.16
C THR A 18 -41.29 -11.22 -30.24
N THR A 19 -41.38 -12.55 -30.26
CA THR A 19 -40.42 -13.54 -30.72
C THR A 19 -39.41 -13.05 -31.77
N GLY A 20 -38.25 -12.60 -31.32
CA GLY A 20 -37.04 -12.48 -32.15
C GLY A 20 -36.02 -13.49 -31.66
N ARG A 21 -35.73 -14.51 -32.48
CA ARG A 21 -34.64 -15.46 -32.28
C ARG A 21 -33.33 -14.73 -31.97
N PHE A 22 -32.97 -14.60 -30.71
CA PHE A 22 -31.58 -14.39 -30.34
C PHE A 22 -30.94 -15.76 -30.22
N SER A 23 -30.14 -16.09 -31.24
CA SER A 23 -29.21 -17.21 -31.21
C SER A 23 -28.24 -17.00 -30.06
N ASN A 24 -28.56 -17.57 -28.91
CA ASN A 24 -27.60 -17.82 -27.84
C ASN A 24 -26.58 -18.85 -28.36
N SER A 25 -25.65 -18.42 -29.22
CA SER A 25 -24.37 -19.09 -29.35
C SER A 25 -23.52 -18.70 -28.14
N ALA A 26 -23.93 -19.19 -26.98
CA ALA A 26 -23.06 -19.34 -25.83
C ALA A 26 -22.05 -20.46 -26.19
N CYS A 27 -21.08 -20.13 -27.04
CA CYS A 27 -20.00 -21.01 -27.45
C CYS A 27 -18.66 -20.30 -27.21
N LEU A 28 -18.26 -20.21 -25.94
CA LEU A 28 -16.85 -20.11 -25.55
C LEU A 28 -16.45 -21.23 -24.58
N THR A 29 -17.10 -22.39 -24.71
CA THR A 29 -16.55 -23.67 -24.27
C THR A 29 -16.21 -24.50 -25.50
N SER A 30 -15.16 -24.09 -26.21
CA SER A 30 -14.39 -25.02 -27.04
C SER A 30 -13.00 -24.45 -27.27
N CYS A 31 -12.13 -24.59 -26.27
CA CYS A 31 -10.73 -24.88 -26.56
C CYS A 31 -10.68 -26.27 -27.22
N ASP A 32 -11.12 -26.34 -28.47
CA ASP A 32 -11.00 -27.51 -29.31
C ASP A 32 -9.55 -27.51 -29.82
N ILE A 33 -8.64 -28.01 -28.97
CA ILE A 33 -7.26 -28.32 -29.35
C ILE A 33 -7.32 -29.53 -30.29
N ARG A 34 -7.75 -29.30 -31.53
CA ARG A 34 -7.69 -30.29 -32.59
C ARG A 34 -6.30 -30.28 -33.20
N LYS A 35 -5.57 -31.34 -32.81
CA LYS A 35 -4.54 -32.06 -33.58
C LYS A 35 -3.17 -31.37 -33.79
N SER A 36 -2.15 -32.18 -33.48
CA SER A 36 -0.68 -32.01 -33.63
C SER A 36 -0.04 -31.32 -32.42
N ASP A 37 0.68 -31.96 -31.51
CA ASP A 37 1.58 -33.09 -31.69
C ASP A 37 1.67 -33.95 -30.42
N ARG A 38 1.99 -35.23 -30.65
CA ARG A 38 2.29 -36.22 -29.62
C ARG A 38 3.57 -35.82 -28.88
N PHE A 39 3.46 -34.98 -27.87
CA PHE A 39 4.54 -34.78 -26.91
C PHE A 39 4.33 -35.71 -25.72
N ILE A 40 4.80 -36.95 -25.90
CA ILE A 40 5.17 -37.82 -24.78
C ILE A 40 6.34 -37.11 -24.11
N VAL A 41 6.10 -36.40 -23.01
CA VAL A 41 7.15 -35.83 -22.17
C VAL A 41 7.06 -36.54 -20.84
N ASP A 42 8.13 -37.25 -20.53
CA ASP A 42 8.32 -38.04 -19.33
C ASP A 42 7.92 -37.28 -18.07
N LYS A 43 7.22 -38.02 -17.21
CA LYS A 43 6.80 -37.57 -15.89
C LYS A 43 8.02 -37.50 -14.98
N GLU A 44 8.76 -36.39 -14.99
CA GLU A 44 9.56 -35.98 -13.83
C GLU A 44 9.96 -34.49 -13.96
N ASP A 45 9.57 -33.69 -12.96
CA ASP A 45 10.13 -32.40 -12.55
C ASP A 45 10.10 -31.13 -13.43
N HIS A 46 9.00 -30.88 -14.17
CA HIS A 46 8.80 -29.57 -14.85
C HIS A 46 7.58 -28.73 -14.42
N ARG A 47 6.95 -29.03 -13.28
CA ARG A 47 5.75 -28.30 -12.82
C ARG A 47 5.93 -26.80 -12.50
N LYS A 48 7.15 -26.27 -12.36
CA LYS A 48 7.35 -24.83 -12.11
C LYS A 48 7.64 -23.97 -13.35
N ASN A 49 8.04 -24.54 -14.49
CA ASN A 49 8.40 -23.76 -15.68
C ASN A 49 7.34 -23.74 -16.80
N ASN A 50 6.31 -24.58 -16.72
CA ASN A 50 5.29 -24.65 -17.79
C ASN A 50 4.34 -23.45 -17.82
N HIS A 51 4.06 -22.79 -16.70
CA HIS A 51 3.22 -21.58 -16.75
C HIS A 51 3.93 -20.42 -17.45
N GLN A 52 5.22 -20.18 -17.18
CA GLN A 52 5.95 -19.13 -17.90
C GLN A 52 6.14 -19.43 -19.40
N LYS A 53 6.44 -20.68 -19.76
CA LYS A 53 6.60 -21.06 -21.18
C LYS A 53 5.30 -20.99 -21.98
N ASN A 54 4.16 -21.39 -21.41
CA ASN A 54 2.87 -21.31 -22.09
C ASN A 54 2.39 -19.85 -22.25
N PHE A 55 2.79 -18.94 -21.37
CA PHE A 55 2.41 -17.52 -21.42
C PHE A 55 3.15 -16.74 -22.52
N PHE A 56 4.46 -16.95 -22.67
CA PHE A 56 5.18 -16.34 -23.80
C PHE A 56 4.68 -16.86 -25.15
N PHE A 57 4.29 -18.14 -25.20
CA PHE A 57 3.77 -18.77 -26.42
C PHE A 57 2.44 -18.17 -26.89
N THR A 58 1.63 -17.62 -25.99
CA THR A 58 0.31 -17.07 -26.35
C THR A 58 0.42 -15.73 -27.08
N MET A 59 1.38 -14.87 -26.74
CA MET A 59 1.55 -13.56 -27.40
C MET A 59 2.08 -13.66 -28.84
N THR A 60 2.94 -14.63 -29.16
CA THR A 60 3.48 -14.78 -30.52
C THR A 60 2.42 -15.12 -31.58
N PHE A 61 1.25 -15.59 -31.17
CA PHE A 61 0.13 -15.91 -32.05
C PHE A 61 -1.10 -15.04 -31.81
N LEU A 62 -0.95 -13.89 -31.14
CA LEU A 62 -2.10 -13.02 -30.96
C LEU A 62 -2.57 -12.50 -32.32
N ASP A 63 -3.83 -12.78 -32.64
CA ASP A 63 -4.51 -12.12 -33.74
C ASP A 63 -4.64 -10.64 -33.40
N THR A 64 -3.85 -9.81 -34.09
CA THR A 64 -3.84 -8.36 -33.91
C THR A 64 -4.92 -7.66 -34.74
N THR A 65 -5.84 -8.41 -35.33
CA THR A 65 -7.01 -7.85 -36.00
C THR A 65 -7.84 -7.04 -35.00
N PRO A 66 -8.14 -5.76 -35.29
CA PRO A 66 -8.93 -4.90 -34.40
C PRO A 66 -10.26 -5.55 -34.04
N SER A 67 -10.43 -5.87 -32.76
CA SER A 67 -11.61 -6.55 -32.22
C SER A 67 -11.79 -6.21 -30.75
N TYR A 68 -13.00 -6.42 -30.24
CA TYR A 68 -13.27 -6.25 -28.81
C TYR A 68 -12.45 -7.26 -27.99
N GLU A 69 -12.35 -8.50 -28.48
CA GLU A 69 -11.62 -9.60 -27.87
C GLU A 69 -10.14 -9.26 -27.69
N LEU A 70 -9.52 -8.62 -28.69
CA LEU A 70 -8.15 -8.13 -28.62
C LEU A 70 -8.01 -7.06 -27.52
N VAL A 71 -8.84 -6.03 -27.53
CA VAL A 71 -8.79 -4.94 -26.53
C VAL A 71 -9.03 -5.49 -25.12
N HIS A 72 -10.00 -6.38 -24.95
CA HIS A 72 -10.28 -7.02 -23.69
C HIS A 72 -9.09 -7.86 -23.20
N TYR A 73 -8.49 -8.67 -24.07
CA TYR A 73 -7.29 -9.44 -23.74
C TYR A 73 -6.13 -8.53 -23.30
N LEU A 74 -5.83 -7.48 -24.06
CA LEU A 74 -4.78 -6.53 -23.73
C LEU A 74 -5.04 -5.83 -22.39
N SER A 75 -6.30 -5.49 -22.11
CA SER A 75 -6.69 -4.87 -20.84
C SER A 75 -6.38 -5.75 -19.63
N LEU A 76 -6.47 -7.08 -19.76
CA LEU A 76 -6.15 -8.02 -18.68
C LEU A 76 -4.64 -8.20 -18.44
N HIS A 77 -3.80 -7.68 -19.34
CA HIS A 77 -2.33 -7.83 -19.30
C HIS A 77 -1.58 -6.49 -19.31
N ALA A 78 -2.29 -5.38 -19.10
CA ALA A 78 -1.74 -4.03 -19.20
C ALA A 78 -0.90 -3.59 -18.00
N ASN A 79 -1.18 -4.09 -16.79
CA ASN A 79 -0.47 -3.63 -15.59
C ASN A 79 0.96 -4.20 -15.58
N PRO A 80 2.00 -3.36 -15.70
CA PRO A 80 3.40 -3.78 -15.82
C PRO A 80 3.93 -4.51 -14.57
N ASN A 81 3.22 -4.39 -13.45
CA ASN A 81 3.63 -4.95 -12.17
C ASN A 81 3.09 -6.37 -11.94
N LEU A 82 2.24 -6.90 -12.83
CA LEU A 82 1.68 -8.24 -12.73
C LEU A 82 2.48 -9.26 -13.53
N PRO A 83 2.68 -10.49 -13.02
CA PRO A 83 3.36 -11.54 -13.78
C PRO A 83 2.66 -11.81 -15.13
N GLY A 84 3.43 -11.78 -16.23
CA GLY A 84 2.92 -12.03 -17.57
C GLY A 84 2.41 -10.80 -18.33
N SER A 85 2.46 -9.61 -17.74
CA SER A 85 2.20 -8.36 -18.46
C SER A 85 3.27 -8.06 -19.50
N THR A 86 2.87 -7.50 -20.64
CA THR A 86 3.79 -6.99 -21.68
C THR A 86 3.38 -5.58 -22.08
N PRO A 87 3.61 -4.58 -21.21
CA PRO A 87 3.11 -3.21 -21.41
C PRO A 87 3.58 -2.59 -22.72
N GLU A 88 4.81 -2.89 -23.17
CA GLU A 88 5.34 -2.40 -24.44
C GLU A 88 4.54 -2.93 -25.63
N ASN A 89 4.16 -4.21 -25.59
CA ASN A 89 3.35 -4.82 -26.64
C ASN A 89 1.93 -4.26 -26.62
N VAL A 90 1.36 -4.02 -25.43
CA VAL A 90 0.04 -3.37 -25.29
C VAL A 90 0.07 -1.99 -25.94
N GLN A 91 1.04 -1.14 -25.60
CA GLN A 91 1.14 0.20 -26.19
C GLN A 91 1.33 0.17 -27.71
N GLN A 92 2.22 -0.69 -28.21
CA GLN A 92 2.45 -0.86 -29.65
C GLN A 92 1.18 -1.30 -30.39
N ILE A 93 0.50 -2.33 -29.89
CA ILE A 93 -0.72 -2.86 -30.51
C ILE A 93 -1.84 -1.81 -30.45
N MET A 94 -2.05 -1.16 -29.31
CA MET A 94 -3.08 -0.13 -29.14
C MET A 94 -2.84 1.10 -30.03
N SER A 95 -1.58 1.39 -30.40
CA SER A 95 -1.25 2.47 -31.34
C SER A 95 -1.54 2.14 -32.81
N SER A 96 -1.84 0.87 -33.13
CA SER A 96 -2.02 0.37 -34.50
C SER A 96 -3.45 0.43 -35.02
N PHE A 97 -4.45 0.71 -34.17
CA PHE A 97 -5.85 0.78 -34.58
C PHE A 97 -6.67 1.73 -33.69
N ASP A 98 -7.85 2.11 -34.17
CA ASP A 98 -8.80 2.88 -33.37
C ASP A 98 -9.54 1.98 -32.36
N TYR A 99 -9.16 2.08 -31.10
CA TYR A 99 -9.73 1.29 -30.02
C TYR A 99 -10.95 1.93 -29.34
N HIS A 100 -11.23 3.22 -29.60
CA HIS A 100 -12.32 3.96 -28.95
C HIS A 100 -13.70 3.27 -29.05
N PRO A 101 -14.06 2.61 -30.18
CA PRO A 101 -15.35 1.91 -30.29
C PRO A 101 -15.54 0.77 -29.27
N TYR A 102 -14.45 0.19 -28.75
CA TYR A 102 -14.48 -0.96 -27.84
C TYR A 102 -14.52 -0.55 -26.36
N ILE A 103 -14.10 0.69 -26.04
CA ILE A 103 -14.02 1.20 -24.67
C ILE A 103 -15.37 1.17 -23.92
N PRO A 104 -16.52 1.59 -24.50
CA PRO A 104 -17.78 1.57 -23.75
C PRO A 104 -18.19 0.17 -23.25
N GLN A 105 -17.96 -0.86 -24.06
CA GLN A 105 -18.22 -2.25 -23.65
C GLN A 105 -17.21 -2.71 -22.59
N LEU A 106 -15.93 -2.32 -22.71
CA LEU A 106 -14.91 -2.63 -21.72
C LEU A 106 -15.23 -2.01 -20.34
N ILE A 107 -15.71 -0.76 -20.32
CA ILE A 107 -16.15 -0.09 -19.09
C ILE A 107 -17.34 -0.82 -18.45
N ARG A 108 -18.28 -1.31 -19.27
CA ARG A 108 -19.43 -2.10 -18.79
C ARG A 108 -18.96 -3.41 -18.13
N ASP A 109 -18.00 -4.09 -18.75
CA ASP A 109 -17.46 -5.34 -18.22
C ASP A 109 -16.64 -5.11 -16.95
N PHE A 110 -15.84 -4.03 -16.91
CA PHE A 110 -15.10 -3.60 -15.71
C PHE A 110 -16.02 -3.26 -14.54
N LYS A 111 -17.14 -2.57 -14.79
CA LYS A 111 -18.18 -2.33 -13.77
C LYS A 111 -18.75 -3.64 -13.24
N ALA A 112 -18.99 -4.62 -14.11
CA ALA A 112 -19.54 -5.91 -13.73
C ALA A 112 -18.54 -6.77 -12.95
N SER A 113 -17.25 -6.77 -13.34
CA SER A 113 -16.19 -7.49 -12.63
C SER A 113 -15.90 -6.86 -11.26
N SER A 114 -15.79 -5.53 -11.18
CA SER A 114 -15.57 -4.79 -9.92
C SER A 114 -16.68 -5.04 -8.89
N LYS A 115 -17.94 -5.18 -9.33
CA LYS A 115 -19.05 -5.57 -8.44
C LYS A 115 -18.93 -7.01 -7.91
N LYS A 116 -18.34 -7.93 -8.68
CA LYS A 116 -18.15 -9.33 -8.28
C LYS A 116 -17.01 -9.50 -7.27
N VAL A 117 -15.99 -8.64 -7.30
CA VAL A 117 -14.90 -8.63 -6.31
C VAL A 117 -15.49 -8.51 -4.89
N LYS A 118 -16.48 -7.61 -4.70
CA LYS A 118 -17.20 -7.43 -3.43
C LYS A 118 -18.02 -8.64 -2.95
N GLN A 119 -18.35 -9.59 -3.84
CA GLN A 119 -19.24 -10.72 -3.52
C GLN A 119 -18.51 -12.06 -3.36
N LYS A 120 -17.31 -12.22 -3.93
CA LYS A 120 -16.65 -13.52 -4.01
C LYS A 120 -15.54 -13.65 -2.97
N ASN A 121 -15.74 -14.55 -2.02
CA ASN A 121 -14.64 -15.23 -1.36
C ASN A 121 -14.00 -16.22 -2.37
N LEU A 122 -12.67 -16.21 -2.48
CA LEU A 122 -11.78 -17.36 -2.82
C LEU A 122 -11.07 -17.46 -4.19
N VAL A 123 -11.17 -16.51 -5.13
CA VAL A 123 -10.18 -16.43 -6.23
C VAL A 123 -9.81 -14.98 -6.48
N GLU A 124 -8.54 -14.63 -6.26
CA GLU A 124 -8.00 -13.30 -6.56
C GLU A 124 -7.98 -13.08 -8.07
N ASP A 125 -8.86 -12.21 -8.55
CA ASP A 125 -8.90 -11.82 -9.96
C ASP A 125 -8.01 -10.58 -10.17
N LEU A 126 -6.70 -10.80 -10.26
CA LEU A 126 -5.73 -9.73 -10.52
C LEU A 126 -5.92 -9.11 -11.92
N GLY A 127 -6.63 -9.79 -12.83
CA GLY A 127 -6.99 -9.26 -14.14
C GLY A 127 -7.84 -7.98 -14.04
N VAL A 128 -8.65 -7.84 -12.98
CA VAL A 128 -9.43 -6.62 -12.74
C VAL A 128 -8.53 -5.43 -12.41
N LEU A 129 -7.42 -5.63 -11.71
CA LEU A 129 -6.41 -4.58 -11.48
C LEU A 129 -5.70 -4.19 -12.79
N SER A 130 -5.38 -5.15 -13.67
CA SER A 130 -4.88 -4.85 -15.01
C SER A 130 -5.87 -4.05 -15.83
N GLN A 131 -7.14 -4.42 -15.80
CA GLN A 131 -8.18 -3.75 -16.56
C GLN A 131 -8.39 -2.31 -16.07
N ALA A 132 -8.33 -2.09 -14.75
CA ALA A 132 -8.33 -0.76 -14.16
C ALA A 132 -7.13 0.07 -14.64
N TRP A 133 -5.92 -0.52 -14.64
CA TRP A 133 -4.70 0.13 -15.14
C TRP A 133 -4.85 0.56 -16.61
N PHE A 134 -5.33 -0.35 -17.46
CA PHE A 134 -5.58 -0.09 -18.86
C PHE A 134 -6.58 1.06 -19.08
N LEU A 135 -7.70 1.05 -18.33
CA LEU A 135 -8.71 2.08 -18.46
C LEU A 135 -8.23 3.46 -17.97
N ILE A 136 -7.29 3.51 -17.03
CA ILE A 136 -6.62 4.76 -16.65
C ILE A 136 -5.77 5.29 -17.82
N ASP A 137 -5.06 4.43 -18.53
CA ASP A 137 -4.21 4.87 -19.65
C ASP A 137 -5.01 5.29 -20.91
N TYR A 138 -6.07 4.56 -21.24
CA TYR A 138 -6.74 4.68 -22.54
C TYR A 138 -8.16 5.26 -22.49
N ALA A 139 -8.74 5.42 -21.30
CA ALA A 139 -10.14 5.81 -21.14
C ALA A 139 -10.40 6.58 -19.84
N TYR A 140 -9.41 7.34 -19.36
CA TYR A 140 -9.51 8.03 -18.07
C TYR A 140 -10.74 8.94 -18.01
N SER A 141 -11.52 8.77 -16.95
CA SER A 141 -12.65 9.63 -16.61
C SER A 141 -12.89 9.58 -15.12
N GLN A 142 -13.72 10.51 -14.60
CA GLN A 142 -14.09 10.51 -13.19
C GLN A 142 -14.75 9.19 -12.74
N GLU A 143 -15.49 8.54 -13.65
CA GLU A 143 -16.09 7.24 -13.39
C GLU A 143 -15.03 6.14 -13.23
N ILE A 144 -14.01 6.12 -14.08
CA ILE A 144 -12.90 5.18 -13.96
C ILE A 144 -12.12 5.42 -12.66
N CYS A 145 -11.85 6.69 -12.31
CA CYS A 145 -11.22 7.03 -11.04
C CYS A 145 -12.01 6.45 -9.85
N ILE A 146 -13.32 6.67 -9.80
CA ILE A 146 -14.21 6.16 -8.74
C ILE A 146 -14.18 4.63 -8.69
N LEU A 147 -14.35 3.96 -9.83
CA LEU A 147 -14.37 2.49 -9.88
C LEU A 147 -13.02 1.89 -9.47
N SER A 148 -11.91 2.46 -9.95
CA SER A 148 -10.56 2.04 -9.58
C SER A 148 -10.28 2.23 -8.09
N MET A 149 -10.70 3.35 -7.49
CA MET A 149 -10.56 3.56 -6.05
C MET A 149 -11.39 2.57 -5.22
N LEU A 150 -12.63 2.30 -5.64
CA LEU A 150 -13.48 1.29 -4.98
C LEU A 150 -12.90 -0.12 -5.11
N LEU A 151 -12.27 -0.44 -6.25
CA LEU A 151 -11.55 -1.69 -6.44
C LEU A 151 -10.33 -1.77 -5.51
N VAL A 152 -9.52 -0.71 -5.44
CA VAL A 152 -8.35 -0.64 -4.55
C VAL A 152 -8.78 -0.83 -3.09
N GLU A 153 -9.83 -0.15 -2.63
CA GLU A 153 -10.39 -0.31 -1.28
C GLU A 153 -10.71 -1.79 -0.98
N ASP A 154 -11.39 -2.46 -1.91
CA ASP A 154 -11.81 -3.86 -1.76
C ASP A 154 -10.60 -4.80 -1.71
N VAL A 155 -9.64 -4.63 -2.63
CA VAL A 155 -8.40 -5.41 -2.68
C VAL A 155 -7.55 -5.22 -1.43
N LEU A 156 -7.41 -3.97 -0.94
CA LEU A 156 -6.69 -3.67 0.30
C LEU A 156 -7.34 -4.32 1.53
N THR A 157 -8.65 -4.54 1.49
CA THR A 157 -9.38 -5.15 2.61
C THR A 157 -9.38 -6.68 2.56
N THR A 158 -9.46 -7.29 1.37
CA THR A 158 -9.83 -8.70 1.23
C THR A 158 -8.74 -9.61 0.67
N TYR A 159 -7.77 -9.10 -0.11
CA TYR A 159 -6.84 -9.95 -0.86
C TYR A 159 -5.50 -10.18 -0.12
N SER A 160 -4.66 -11.04 -0.68
CA SER A 160 -3.30 -11.34 -0.25
C SER A 160 -2.38 -10.12 -0.24
N VAL A 161 -1.26 -10.23 0.48
CA VAL A 161 -0.23 -9.18 0.56
C VAL A 161 0.28 -8.80 -0.84
N SER A 162 0.46 -9.77 -1.74
CA SER A 162 0.89 -9.51 -3.12
C SER A 162 -0.11 -8.61 -3.85
N ALA A 163 -1.40 -8.93 -3.78
CA ALA A 163 -2.44 -8.13 -4.41
C ALA A 163 -2.56 -6.73 -3.80
N LYS A 164 -2.39 -6.58 -2.47
CA LYS A 164 -2.38 -5.27 -1.80
C LYS A 164 -1.28 -4.36 -2.33
N ILE A 165 -0.08 -4.90 -2.57
CA ILE A 165 1.02 -4.15 -3.19
C ILE A 165 0.61 -3.67 -4.59
N GLN A 166 -0.05 -4.52 -5.38
CA GLN A 166 -0.53 -4.16 -6.72
C GLN A 166 -1.63 -3.09 -6.67
N ALA A 167 -2.49 -3.13 -5.67
CA ALA A 167 -3.51 -2.11 -5.46
C ALA A 167 -2.88 -0.73 -5.13
N PHE A 168 -1.82 -0.69 -4.31
CA PHE A 168 -1.07 0.55 -4.08
C PHE A 168 -0.35 1.07 -5.34
N ASN A 169 0.20 0.18 -6.18
CA ASN A 169 0.78 0.57 -7.46
C ASN A 169 -0.28 1.17 -8.39
N LEU A 170 -1.47 0.58 -8.46
CA LEU A 170 -2.60 1.10 -9.22
C LEU A 170 -3.05 2.47 -8.68
N LEU A 171 -3.06 2.64 -7.36
CA LEU A 171 -3.38 3.92 -6.73
C LEU A 171 -2.37 5.02 -7.10
N SER A 172 -1.08 4.67 -7.23
CA SER A 172 -0.02 5.57 -7.73
C SER A 172 -0.14 5.91 -9.21
N HIS A 173 -0.86 5.08 -9.96
CA HIS A 173 -1.11 5.30 -11.38
C HIS A 173 -2.29 6.24 -11.63
N LEU A 174 -3.15 6.47 -10.64
CA LEU A 174 -4.26 7.41 -10.78
C LEU A 174 -3.75 8.86 -10.81
N PRO A 175 -4.17 9.68 -11.79
CA PRO A 175 -3.72 11.07 -11.90
C PRO A 175 -4.32 11.96 -10.80
N GLU A 176 -5.48 11.61 -10.26
CA GLU A 176 -6.11 12.28 -9.13
C GLU A 176 -6.94 11.29 -8.29
N LEU A 177 -7.28 11.69 -7.06
CA LEU A 177 -8.15 10.92 -6.18
C LEU A 177 -9.52 11.58 -6.03
N ASN A 178 -10.56 10.76 -6.12
CA ASN A 178 -11.92 11.17 -5.80
C ASN A 178 -12.07 11.48 -4.30
N GLN A 179 -12.28 12.75 -3.98
CA GLN A 179 -12.31 13.26 -2.60
C GLN A 179 -13.30 12.52 -1.67
N PRO A 180 -14.56 12.24 -2.07
CA PRO A 180 -15.50 11.48 -1.25
C PRO A 180 -15.04 10.08 -0.82
N LEU A 181 -14.16 9.43 -1.60
CA LEU A 181 -13.69 8.07 -1.31
C LEU A 181 -12.42 8.03 -0.46
N ILE A 182 -11.76 9.17 -0.24
CA ILE A 182 -10.52 9.24 0.55
C ILE A 182 -10.66 8.63 1.94
N PRO A 183 -11.74 8.87 2.73
CA PRO A 183 -11.87 8.27 4.07
C PRO A 183 -11.91 6.74 4.05
N GLN A 184 -12.60 6.15 3.07
CA GLN A 184 -12.71 4.69 2.90
C GLN A 184 -11.36 4.09 2.51
N LEU A 185 -10.71 4.71 1.52
CA LEU A 185 -9.39 4.32 1.06
C LEU A 185 -8.34 4.42 2.18
N ARG A 186 -8.37 5.50 2.97
CA ARG A 186 -7.49 5.69 4.14
C ARG A 186 -7.70 4.60 5.17
N SER A 187 -8.95 4.26 5.47
CA SER A 187 -9.27 3.17 6.41
C SER A 187 -8.72 1.84 5.91
N ALA A 188 -8.91 1.52 4.62
CA ALA A 188 -8.39 0.30 4.00
C ALA A 188 -6.84 0.27 4.00
N ALA A 189 -6.19 1.38 3.64
CA ALA A 189 -4.73 1.49 3.66
C ALA A 189 -4.16 1.37 5.09
N SER A 190 -4.83 1.96 6.08
CA SER A 190 -4.41 1.89 7.49
C SER A 190 -4.48 0.47 8.05
N LYS A 191 -5.48 -0.33 7.63
CA LYS A 191 -5.54 -1.76 7.96
C LYS A 191 -4.35 -2.56 7.42
N CYS A 192 -3.64 -2.04 6.42
CA CYS A 192 -2.46 -2.70 5.89
C CYS A 192 -1.23 -2.54 6.79
N LEU A 193 -1.22 -1.56 7.71
CA LEU A 193 -0.08 -1.26 8.59
C LEU A 193 0.18 -2.33 9.66
N VAL A 194 -0.80 -3.20 9.93
CA VAL A 194 -0.68 -4.29 10.91
C VAL A 194 -0.11 -5.59 10.31
N HIS A 195 0.21 -5.61 9.01
CA HIS A 195 0.89 -6.72 8.35
C HIS A 195 2.39 -6.72 8.69
N VAL A 196 2.69 -7.08 9.94
CA VAL A 196 4.05 -7.24 10.49
C VAL A 196 4.32 -8.69 10.90
N PRO A 197 5.58 -9.12 11.03
CA PRO A 197 5.86 -10.46 11.57
C PRO A 197 5.35 -10.59 13.01
N PRO A 198 4.90 -11.79 13.44
CA PRO A 198 4.93 -13.05 12.69
C PRO A 198 3.74 -13.27 11.75
N ILE A 199 2.77 -12.34 11.69
CA ILE A 199 1.56 -12.47 10.86
C ILE A 199 1.92 -12.54 9.37
N THR A 200 2.87 -11.70 8.95
CA THR A 200 3.37 -11.63 7.59
C THR A 200 4.89 -11.79 7.61
N PRO A 201 5.50 -12.65 6.76
CA PRO A 201 6.95 -12.78 6.67
C PRO A 201 7.62 -11.42 6.47
N LEU A 202 8.83 -11.24 7.03
CA LEU A 202 9.51 -9.94 7.06
C LEU A 202 9.63 -9.31 5.67
N ASP A 203 10.05 -10.09 4.68
CA ASP A 203 10.32 -9.64 3.32
C ASP A 203 9.03 -9.10 2.65
N GLU A 204 7.91 -9.80 2.83
CA GLU A 204 6.60 -9.37 2.32
C GLU A 204 6.03 -8.20 3.11
N SER A 205 6.21 -8.21 4.44
CA SER A 205 5.80 -7.13 5.33
C SER A 205 6.46 -5.82 4.92
N LEU A 206 7.79 -5.79 4.76
CA LEU A 206 8.52 -4.58 4.40
C LEU A 206 8.06 -4.01 3.04
N ARG A 207 7.80 -4.87 2.05
CA ARG A 207 7.30 -4.44 0.74
C ARG A 207 5.91 -3.81 0.84
N LEU A 208 5.00 -4.40 1.61
CA LEU A 208 3.66 -3.87 1.81
C LEU A 208 3.69 -2.59 2.65
N LEU A 209 4.43 -2.58 3.75
CA LEU A 209 4.52 -1.43 4.65
C LEU A 209 5.15 -0.22 3.97
N ALA A 210 6.15 -0.40 3.11
CA ALA A 210 6.74 0.70 2.34
C ALA A 210 5.66 1.46 1.53
N GLN A 211 4.79 0.73 0.83
CA GLN A 211 3.69 1.30 0.06
C GLN A 211 2.59 1.87 0.98
N ALA A 212 2.19 1.09 2.00
CA ALA A 212 1.09 1.47 2.88
C ALA A 212 1.39 2.73 3.69
N TYR A 213 2.58 2.87 4.28
CA TYR A 213 2.95 4.07 5.04
C TYR A 213 3.09 5.31 4.15
N GLU A 214 3.55 5.15 2.90
CA GLU A 214 3.58 6.25 1.94
C GLU A 214 2.16 6.78 1.67
N TRP A 215 1.23 5.86 1.40
CA TRP A 215 -0.16 6.21 1.10
C TRP A 215 -0.93 6.71 2.32
N VAL A 216 -0.80 6.07 3.48
CA VAL A 216 -1.41 6.56 4.71
C VAL A 216 -0.91 7.97 5.04
N TYR A 217 0.38 8.25 4.83
CA TYR A 217 0.91 9.61 5.04
C TYR A 217 0.28 10.63 4.09
N LYS A 218 0.03 10.27 2.83
CA LYS A 218 -0.65 11.13 1.84
C LYS A 218 -2.15 11.31 2.13
N LEU A 219 -2.81 10.29 2.67
CA LEU A 219 -4.26 10.26 2.90
C LEU A 219 -4.67 10.81 4.27
N ASN A 220 -3.76 10.87 5.23
CA ASN A 220 -4.00 11.52 6.52
C ASN A 220 -4.07 13.03 6.34
N THR A 221 -5.16 13.63 6.80
CA THR A 221 -5.41 15.08 6.64
C THR A 221 -5.60 15.79 7.97
N THR A 222 -5.86 15.05 9.05
CA THR A 222 -6.08 15.60 10.39
C THR A 222 -5.01 15.11 11.36
N THR A 223 -4.70 15.93 12.38
CA THR A 223 -3.81 15.55 13.49
C THR A 223 -4.21 14.20 14.11
N THR A 224 -5.51 13.94 14.25
CA THR A 224 -6.03 12.67 14.78
C THR A 224 -5.59 11.47 13.95
N ASP A 225 -5.63 11.57 12.61
CA ASP A 225 -5.22 10.47 11.72
C ASP A 225 -3.71 10.15 11.90
N PHE A 226 -2.88 11.18 12.03
CA PHE A 226 -1.45 11.01 12.28
C PHE A 226 -1.18 10.40 13.66
N ILE A 227 -1.95 10.78 14.69
CA ILE A 227 -1.85 10.20 16.04
C ILE A 227 -2.25 8.74 16.05
N GLU A 228 -3.33 8.36 15.35
CA GLU A 228 -3.73 6.96 15.20
C GLU A 228 -2.63 6.14 14.52
N THR A 229 -2.01 6.70 13.47
CA THR A 229 -0.89 6.04 12.78
C THR A 229 0.32 5.85 13.69
N VAL A 230 0.66 6.86 14.51
CA VAL A 230 1.70 6.73 15.53
C VAL A 230 1.34 5.62 16.53
N ALA A 231 0.09 5.54 16.97
CA ALA A 231 -0.34 4.48 17.87
C ALA A 231 -0.19 3.08 17.22
N THR A 232 -0.50 2.93 15.94
CA THR A 232 -0.28 1.69 15.18
C THR A 232 1.21 1.33 15.10
N ILE A 233 2.08 2.31 14.78
CA ILE A 233 3.54 2.10 14.75
C ILE A 233 4.03 1.60 16.13
N LEU A 234 3.64 2.28 17.21
CA LEU A 234 4.06 1.92 18.56
C LEU A 234 3.56 0.53 18.98
N SER A 235 2.36 0.14 18.56
CA SER A 235 1.82 -1.20 18.84
C SER A 235 2.58 -2.33 18.15
N THR A 236 3.29 -2.03 17.06
CA THR A 236 4.00 -3.01 16.22
C THR A 236 5.53 -2.87 16.25
N ILE A 237 6.04 -1.90 17.03
CA ILE A 237 7.45 -1.50 17.02
C ILE A 237 8.42 -2.61 17.45
N ASN A 238 7.98 -3.58 18.25
CA ASN A 238 8.85 -4.65 18.77
C ASN A 238 9.04 -5.83 17.81
N THR A 239 8.52 -5.74 16.59
CA THR A 239 8.64 -6.79 15.56
C THR A 239 10.01 -6.73 14.85
N PRO A 240 10.39 -7.76 14.06
CA PRO A 240 11.59 -7.71 13.22
C PRO A 240 11.60 -6.55 12.19
N ALA A 241 10.45 -5.94 11.90
CA ALA A 241 10.35 -4.74 11.06
C ALA A 241 10.71 -3.43 11.79
N ARG A 242 11.11 -3.50 13.07
CA ARG A 242 11.45 -2.37 13.94
C ARG A 242 12.32 -1.28 13.31
N PRO A 243 13.42 -1.60 12.58
CA PRO A 243 14.24 -0.54 11.96
C PRO A 243 13.43 0.34 10.99
N PHE A 244 12.58 -0.28 10.17
CA PHE A 244 11.70 0.44 9.25
C PHE A 244 10.63 1.23 10.02
N LEU A 245 10.00 0.62 11.03
CA LEU A 245 8.96 1.26 11.83
C LEU A 245 9.49 2.48 12.62
N LEU A 246 10.73 2.46 13.10
CA LEU A 246 11.38 3.62 13.72
C LEU A 246 11.56 4.78 12.73
N GLN A 247 11.92 4.49 11.48
CA GLN A 247 12.01 5.51 10.45
C GLN A 247 10.65 6.14 10.17
N GLN A 248 9.58 5.34 10.13
CA GLN A 248 8.23 5.86 10.01
C GLN A 248 7.84 6.68 11.25
N LEU A 249 8.11 6.20 12.46
CA LEU A 249 7.83 6.95 13.69
C LEU A 249 8.46 8.34 13.64
N SER A 250 9.76 8.43 13.28
CA SER A 250 10.47 9.70 13.13
C SER A 250 9.78 10.66 12.14
N LYS A 251 9.32 10.15 11.00
CA LYS A 251 8.60 10.94 10.00
C LYS A 251 7.31 11.52 10.57
N TYR A 252 6.51 10.71 11.27
CA TYR A 252 5.21 11.13 11.81
C TYR A 252 5.36 12.06 13.03
N THR A 253 6.34 11.83 13.92
CA THR A 253 6.57 12.71 15.08
C THR A 253 7.01 14.10 14.64
N ARG A 254 7.84 14.20 13.59
CA ARG A 254 8.23 15.51 13.02
C ARG A 254 7.05 16.24 12.39
N HIS A 255 6.15 15.52 11.72
CA HIS A 255 4.93 16.10 11.14
C HIS A 255 4.01 16.67 12.22
N LEU A 256 3.77 15.90 13.29
CA LEU A 256 2.90 16.31 14.39
C LEU A 256 3.43 17.52 15.17
N SER A 257 4.75 17.75 15.20
CA SER A 257 5.36 18.83 15.97
C SER A 257 4.84 18.81 17.41
N THR A 258 4.26 19.90 17.92
CA THR A 258 3.70 19.99 19.28
C THR A 258 2.53 19.05 19.54
N ASP A 259 1.76 18.66 18.52
CA ASP A 259 0.64 17.72 18.72
C ASP A 259 1.12 16.32 19.12
N VAL A 260 2.42 16.03 18.96
CA VAL A 260 3.03 14.77 19.40
C VAL A 260 2.84 14.52 20.90
N PHE A 261 2.65 15.57 21.70
CA PHE A 261 2.45 15.49 23.15
C PHE A 261 1.25 14.65 23.58
N ILE A 262 0.27 14.47 22.68
CA ILE A 262 -0.88 13.58 22.90
C ILE A 262 -0.43 12.11 23.04
N SER A 263 0.66 11.72 22.38
CA SER A 263 1.19 10.35 22.36
C SER A 263 2.55 10.20 23.05
N THR A 264 3.12 11.28 23.57
CA THR A 264 4.51 11.34 24.04
C THR A 264 4.85 10.31 25.12
N SER A 265 3.95 10.05 26.08
CA SER A 265 4.17 9.00 27.09
C SER A 265 4.45 7.63 26.46
N LYS A 266 3.62 7.22 25.49
CA LYS A 266 3.77 5.94 24.78
C LYS A 266 5.02 5.92 23.90
N ILE A 267 5.32 7.05 23.25
CA ILE A 267 6.52 7.20 22.43
C ILE A 267 7.76 7.01 23.30
N PHE A 268 7.92 7.79 24.37
CA PHE A 268 9.09 7.71 25.23
C PHE A 268 9.23 6.36 25.92
N TYR A 269 8.12 5.77 26.38
CA TYR A 269 8.15 4.42 26.90
C TYR A 269 8.71 3.43 25.87
N ALA A 270 8.18 3.41 24.64
CA ALA A 270 8.64 2.51 23.59
C ALA A 270 10.11 2.75 23.20
N LEU A 271 10.52 4.01 23.06
CA LEU A 271 11.91 4.37 22.74
C LEU A 271 12.85 3.95 23.86
N ASN A 272 12.50 4.20 25.13
CA ASN A 272 13.31 3.80 26.28
C ASN A 272 13.47 2.28 26.36
N GLN A 273 12.42 1.51 26.06
CA GLN A 273 12.51 0.04 25.97
C GLN A 273 13.51 -0.42 24.90
N ILE A 274 13.59 0.28 23.77
CA ILE A 274 14.59 0.01 22.72
C ILE A 274 16.00 0.33 23.22
N LEU A 275 16.20 1.42 23.97
CA LEU A 275 17.52 1.81 24.47
C LEU A 275 18.07 0.83 25.51
N VAL A 276 17.21 0.21 26.32
CA VAL A 276 17.62 -0.76 27.35
C VAL A 276 17.61 -2.21 26.85
N SER A 277 17.11 -2.45 25.64
CA SER A 277 17.01 -3.79 25.04
C SER A 277 18.37 -4.32 24.60
N LEU A 278 18.68 -5.56 24.99
CA LEU A 278 19.91 -6.26 24.57
C LEU A 278 19.92 -6.61 23.07
N ASP A 279 18.75 -6.77 22.47
CA ASP A 279 18.60 -7.16 21.06
C ASP A 279 18.58 -5.96 20.10
N ALA A 280 18.72 -4.73 20.61
CA ALA A 280 18.67 -3.54 19.77
C ALA A 280 19.99 -3.34 19.02
N THR A 281 19.91 -3.17 17.70
CA THR A 281 21.07 -2.84 16.88
C THR A 281 21.50 -1.39 17.11
N ARG A 282 22.76 -1.09 16.76
CA ARG A 282 23.31 0.27 16.84
C ARG A 282 22.43 1.30 16.13
N ASN A 283 21.92 0.96 14.96
CA ASN A 283 21.12 1.89 14.15
C ASN A 283 19.76 2.16 14.79
N GLU A 284 19.14 1.16 15.42
CA GLU A 284 17.88 1.34 16.15
C GLU A 284 18.07 2.26 17.36
N ILE A 285 19.14 2.06 18.13
CA ILE A 285 19.47 2.92 19.28
C ILE A 285 19.70 4.36 18.84
N VAL A 286 20.52 4.59 17.79
CA VAL A 286 20.77 5.93 17.25
C VAL A 286 19.46 6.57 16.77
N THR A 287 18.61 5.83 16.06
CA THR A 287 17.33 6.34 15.56
C THR A 287 16.39 6.69 16.72
N ALA A 288 16.31 5.83 17.74
CA ALA A 288 15.50 6.09 18.93
C ALA A 288 15.96 7.34 19.69
N LEU A 289 17.27 7.49 19.91
CA LEU A 289 17.84 8.70 20.52
C LEU A 289 17.58 9.95 19.66
N THR A 290 17.66 9.84 18.33
CA THR A 290 17.36 10.94 17.42
C THR A 290 15.90 11.38 17.55
N ILE A 291 14.95 10.44 17.64
CA ILE A 291 13.53 10.77 17.83
C ILE A 291 13.32 11.45 19.19
N GLN A 292 13.94 10.95 20.26
CA GLN A 292 13.88 11.61 21.57
C GLN A 292 14.40 13.05 21.51
N HIS A 293 15.55 13.25 20.88
CA HIS A 293 16.14 14.57 20.68
C HIS A 293 15.22 15.51 19.91
N ASP A 294 14.64 15.04 18.80
CA ASP A 294 13.71 15.83 17.98
C ASP A 294 12.49 16.28 18.81
N ILE A 295 11.95 15.38 19.65
CA ILE A 295 10.80 15.72 20.51
C ILE A 295 11.24 16.68 21.62
N ILE A 296 12.37 16.44 22.31
CA ILE A 296 12.89 17.33 23.37
C ILE A 296 13.07 18.76 22.84
N ASN A 297 13.57 18.90 21.62
CA ASN A 297 13.78 20.20 20.97
C ASN A 297 12.50 20.94 20.56
N LEU A 298 11.32 20.33 20.71
CA LEU A 298 10.06 21.08 20.68
C LEU A 298 9.91 22.02 21.88
N ASN A 299 10.80 21.93 22.88
CA ASN A 299 10.92 22.85 24.02
C ASN A 299 9.63 23.05 24.82
N HIS A 300 8.85 21.99 24.98
CA HIS A 300 7.59 22.05 25.72
C HIS A 300 7.77 21.60 27.18
N PRO A 301 7.27 22.36 28.18
CA PRO A 301 7.46 22.06 29.60
C PRO A 301 7.01 20.65 30.02
N PHE A 302 5.98 20.11 29.37
CA PHE A 302 5.49 18.74 29.63
C PHE A 302 6.59 17.68 29.45
N ILE A 303 7.54 17.87 28.53
CA ILE A 303 8.61 16.90 28.28
C ILE A 303 9.53 16.77 29.50
N ALA A 304 9.72 17.85 30.26
CA ALA A 304 10.56 17.84 31.46
C ALA A 304 10.04 16.86 32.54
N THR A 305 8.75 16.49 32.49
CA THR A 305 8.17 15.47 33.40
C THR A 305 8.75 14.07 33.19
N TYR A 306 9.35 13.80 32.02
CA TYR A 306 10.00 12.52 31.67
C TYR A 306 11.52 12.55 31.86
N ALA A 307 12.09 13.64 32.43
CA ALA A 307 13.54 13.80 32.55
C ALA A 307 14.23 12.62 33.26
N TYR A 308 13.64 12.15 34.36
CA TYR A 308 14.18 11.02 35.11
C TYR A 308 14.11 9.70 34.33
N ASP A 309 13.06 9.48 33.53
CA ASP A 309 12.94 8.29 32.67
C ASP A 309 14.01 8.28 31.58
N PHE A 310 14.31 9.45 31.00
CA PHE A 310 15.40 9.60 30.04
C PHE A 310 16.75 9.29 30.68
N ILE A 311 17.06 9.94 31.80
CA ILE A 311 18.32 9.75 32.51
C ILE A 311 18.50 8.28 32.87
N GLY A 312 17.46 7.61 33.40
CA GLY A 312 17.49 6.19 33.72
C GLY A 312 17.82 5.33 32.50
N ALA A 313 17.12 5.52 31.37
CA ALA A 313 17.36 4.76 30.15
C ALA A 313 18.76 5.04 29.56
N TRP A 314 19.21 6.29 29.56
CA TRP A 314 20.51 6.71 29.04
C TRP A 314 21.67 6.18 29.89
N SER A 315 21.55 6.19 31.22
CA SER A 315 22.55 5.57 32.13
C SER A 315 22.69 4.08 31.88
N ILE A 316 21.58 3.36 31.71
CA ILE A 316 21.60 1.92 31.38
C ILE A 316 22.28 1.69 30.03
N LEU A 317 21.93 2.49 29.01
CA LEU A 317 22.54 2.41 27.68
C LEU A 317 24.07 2.64 27.74
N SER A 318 24.52 3.70 28.42
CA SER A 318 25.95 4.00 28.60
C SER A 318 26.70 2.86 29.28
N LYS A 319 26.09 2.23 30.28
CA LYS A 319 26.70 1.09 30.99
C LYS A 319 26.81 -0.16 30.12
N HIS A 320 25.79 -0.46 29.30
CA HIS A 320 25.83 -1.61 28.39
C HIS A 320 26.72 -1.39 27.18
N HIS A 321 26.88 -0.13 26.75
CA HIS A 321 27.64 0.24 25.56
C HIS A 321 28.58 1.43 25.80
N PRO A 322 29.61 1.29 26.67
CA PRO A 322 30.49 2.38 27.04
C PRO A 322 31.10 3.08 25.82
N GLY A 323 30.93 4.40 25.75
CA GLY A 323 31.49 5.26 24.70
C GLY A 323 30.88 5.12 23.29
N LYS A 324 30.03 4.11 23.01
CA LYS A 324 29.53 3.85 21.64
C LYS A 324 28.52 4.88 21.13
N PHE A 325 27.75 5.49 22.04
CA PHE A 325 26.66 6.42 21.73
C PHE A 325 26.88 7.81 22.35
N SER A 326 28.08 8.10 22.83
CA SER A 326 28.42 9.32 23.57
C SER A 326 28.02 10.60 22.83
N ALA A 327 28.34 10.69 21.53
CA ALA A 327 28.00 11.87 20.73
C ALA A 327 26.49 12.17 20.68
N GLN A 328 25.66 11.15 20.43
CA GLN A 328 24.21 11.35 20.37
C GLN A 328 23.63 11.60 21.77
N LEU A 329 24.10 10.88 22.79
CA LEU A 329 23.67 11.12 24.18
C LEU A 329 23.99 12.55 24.64
N GLN A 330 25.15 13.10 24.27
CA GLN A 330 25.50 14.48 24.59
C GLN A 330 24.53 15.50 23.98
N LEU A 331 24.07 15.27 22.74
CA LEU A 331 23.05 16.12 22.11
C LEU A 331 21.72 16.05 22.89
N ASN A 332 21.29 14.84 23.25
CA ASN A 332 20.06 14.62 24.00
C ASN A 332 20.12 15.25 25.39
N ILE A 333 21.22 15.02 26.14
CA ILE A 333 21.48 15.59 27.46
C ILE A 333 21.48 17.11 27.38
N SER A 334 22.24 17.70 26.45
CA SER A 334 22.30 19.16 26.30
C SER A 334 20.94 19.78 26.03
N SER A 335 20.09 19.09 25.27
CA SER A 335 18.72 19.54 24.96
C SER A 335 17.81 19.43 26.18
N LEU A 336 17.93 18.34 26.96
CA LEU A 336 17.16 18.14 28.19
C LEU A 336 17.55 19.15 29.27
N GLN A 337 18.83 19.42 29.47
CA GLN A 337 19.33 20.39 30.46
C GLN A 337 18.80 21.80 30.18
N LYS A 338 18.86 22.23 28.91
CA LYS A 338 18.28 23.50 28.47
C LYS A 338 16.78 23.60 28.74
N LEU A 339 16.05 22.50 28.54
CA LEU A 339 14.61 22.45 28.75
C LEU A 339 14.24 22.46 30.25
N ALA A 340 14.92 21.64 31.05
CA ALA A 340 14.56 21.44 32.45
C ALA A 340 15.01 22.59 33.36
N ASN A 341 16.16 23.22 33.04
CA ASN A 341 16.76 24.31 33.81
C ASN A 341 16.74 24.04 35.33
N ASN A 342 17.25 22.86 35.72
CA ASN A 342 17.17 22.32 37.07
C ASN A 342 18.50 21.66 37.47
N ASP A 343 19.11 22.17 38.54
CA ASP A 343 20.40 21.72 39.07
C ASP A 343 20.47 20.22 39.37
N ASP A 344 19.35 19.60 39.79
CA ASP A 344 19.30 18.15 40.06
C ASP A 344 19.45 17.33 38.78
N ILE A 345 18.76 17.74 37.71
CA ILE A 345 18.86 17.10 36.40
C ILE A 345 20.27 17.27 35.84
N ASP A 346 20.87 18.46 36.00
CA ASP A 346 22.25 18.70 35.58
C ASP A 346 23.24 17.80 36.30
N LYS A 347 23.08 17.66 37.63
CA LYS A 347 23.92 16.76 38.42
C LYS A 347 23.75 15.31 37.99
N LEU A 348 22.51 14.85 37.79
CA LEU A 348 22.25 13.47 37.38
C LEU A 348 22.81 13.16 35.98
N CYS A 349 22.76 14.12 35.05
CA CYS A 349 23.33 13.96 33.72
C CYS A 349 24.85 13.73 33.74
N THR A 350 25.57 14.18 34.77
CA THR A 350 27.02 13.96 34.89
C THR A 350 27.40 12.48 34.99
N TYR A 351 26.52 11.63 35.55
CA TYR A 351 26.77 10.19 35.72
C TYR A 351 26.57 9.35 34.44
N ILE A 352 26.06 9.94 33.36
CA ILE A 352 25.82 9.22 32.09
C ILE A 352 27.12 9.11 31.26
N ASN A 353 28.06 10.04 31.48
CA ASN A 353 29.29 10.19 30.70
C ASN A 353 30.54 9.61 31.37
N THR A 354 30.39 9.07 32.58
CA THR A 354 31.40 8.28 33.30
C THR A 354 31.18 6.80 33.02
#